data_AF-A0A839DVS6-F1
#
_entry.id   AF-A0A839DVS6-F1
#
_cell.length_a   1.000
_cell.length_b   1.000
_cell.length_c   1.000
_cell.angle_alpha   90.00
_cell.angle_beta   90.00
_cell.angle_gamma   90.00
#
_symmetry.space_group_name_H-M   'P 1'
#
loop_
_entity.id
_entity.type
_entity.pdbx_description
1 polymer ?
#
loop_
_entity_poly.entity_id
_entity_poly.type
_entity_poly.pdbx_seq_one_letter_code
_entity_poly.pdbx_strand_id
1 'polypeptide(L)'
;MVSWMGLVDNSEEVEKRYGEHVPSLAGIDLAEATVHYDGPDATLRFDLPELPDYLPSKWKQQGFNTVQLTIVFTGIFEFSIQGWEGDVIADLWLTEAKSQIRAMVRSSTVNLDMVAGSARLSSLSAYIDSRRSEIDPLYPVKD
;
A
#
# COMPACT_ATOMS: atom_id res chain seq x y z
N MET A 1 16.68 3.79 -9.51
CA MET A 1 15.48 4.33 -8.84
C MET A 1 15.39 3.59 -7.51
N VAL A 2 15.31 4.27 -6.38
CA VAL A 2 15.20 3.60 -5.07
C VAL A 2 13.80 3.00 -4.99
N SER A 3 13.71 1.70 -4.71
CA SER A 3 12.42 1.05 -4.47
C SER A 3 11.74 1.69 -3.26
N TRP A 4 10.42 1.86 -3.29
CA TRP A 4 9.67 2.38 -2.14
C TRP A 4 9.89 1.52 -0.89
N MET A 5 10.18 0.23 -1.06
CA MET A 5 10.50 -0.69 0.04
C MET A 5 11.76 -0.24 0.81
N GLY A 6 12.73 0.38 0.14
CA GLY A 6 13.91 0.94 0.81
C GLY A 6 13.63 2.20 1.64
N LEU A 7 12.42 2.76 1.54
CA LEU A 7 11.97 3.94 2.28
C LEU A 7 11.01 3.59 3.44
N VAL A 8 10.61 2.33 3.55
CA VAL A 8 9.60 1.86 4.51
C VAL A 8 10.22 0.76 5.36
N ASP A 9 10.37 1.03 6.65
CA ASP A 9 10.85 0.04 7.61
C ASP A 9 9.93 -1.19 7.63
N ASN A 10 10.51 -2.38 7.86
CA ASN A 10 9.79 -3.65 7.92
C ASN A 10 9.17 -4.10 6.57
N SER A 11 9.70 -3.63 5.44
CA SER A 11 9.25 -4.02 4.10
C SER A 11 9.68 -5.44 3.69
N GLU A 12 10.54 -6.12 4.46
CA GLU A 12 11.04 -7.46 4.13
C GLU A 12 9.90 -8.49 4.08
N GLU A 13 8.77 -8.22 4.75
CA GLU A 13 7.56 -9.03 4.65
C GLU A 13 6.88 -8.96 3.27
N VAL A 14 6.99 -7.82 2.59
CA VAL A 14 6.52 -7.64 1.22
C VAL A 14 7.45 -8.37 0.28
N GLU A 15 8.77 -8.16 0.45
CA GLU A 15 9.81 -8.84 -0.34
C GLU A 15 9.68 -10.37 -0.26
N LYS A 16 9.46 -10.93 0.93
CA LYS A 16 9.23 -12.37 1.10
C LYS A 16 8.03 -12.91 0.34
N ARG A 17 7.00 -12.08 0.11
CA ARG A 17 5.75 -12.49 -0.56
C ARG A 17 5.79 -12.23 -2.05
N TYR A 18 6.37 -11.12 -2.48
CA TYR A 18 6.46 -10.73 -3.89
C TYR A 18 7.76 -11.17 -4.57
N GLY A 19 8.75 -11.67 -3.83
CA GLY A 19 10.00 -12.18 -4.37
C GLY A 19 10.87 -11.07 -4.95
N GLU A 20 11.34 -11.25 -6.18
CA GLU A 20 12.10 -10.23 -6.92
C GLU A 20 11.22 -9.10 -7.47
N HIS A 21 9.88 -9.29 -7.47
CA HIS A 21 8.94 -8.29 -7.94
C HIS A 21 8.66 -7.25 -6.85
N VAL A 22 8.77 -5.96 -7.19
CA VAL A 22 8.39 -4.86 -6.30
C VAL A 22 6.96 -4.46 -6.66
N PRO A 23 5.99 -4.59 -5.76
CA PRO A 23 4.62 -4.26 -6.11
C PRO A 23 4.48 -2.77 -6.42
N SER A 24 3.71 -2.48 -7.47
CA SER A 24 3.38 -1.12 -7.88
C SER A 24 2.56 -0.41 -6.80
N LEU A 25 2.90 0.86 -6.56
CA LEU A 25 2.07 1.80 -5.78
C LEU A 25 1.21 2.70 -6.70
N ALA A 26 1.25 2.50 -8.01
CA ALA A 26 0.33 3.13 -8.96
C ALA A 26 -0.97 2.33 -9.04
N GLY A 27 -2.11 3.01 -9.01
CA GLY A 27 -3.44 2.39 -9.03
C GLY A 27 -3.81 1.61 -7.77
N ILE A 28 -3.33 2.02 -6.60
CA ILE A 28 -3.77 1.45 -5.32
C ILE A 28 -5.23 1.79 -5.05
N ASP A 29 -5.94 0.94 -4.33
CA ASP A 29 -7.26 1.26 -3.76
C ASP A 29 -7.07 1.78 -2.34
N LEU A 30 -7.16 3.10 -2.16
CA LEU A 30 -6.97 3.76 -0.88
C LEU A 30 -8.20 3.55 0.01
N ALA A 31 -8.06 2.70 1.03
CA ALA A 31 -9.12 2.38 1.96
C ALA A 31 -9.23 3.39 3.11
N GLU A 32 -8.10 3.79 3.71
CA GLU A 32 -8.08 4.72 4.84
C GLU A 32 -6.88 5.65 4.82
N ALA A 33 -7.12 6.89 5.26
CA ALA A 33 -6.11 7.84 5.69
C ALA A 33 -6.49 8.37 7.08
N THR A 34 -5.73 7.97 8.10
CA THR A 34 -6.02 8.29 9.50
C THR A 34 -4.92 9.16 10.09
N VAL A 35 -5.30 10.20 10.84
CA VAL A 35 -4.36 11.00 11.64
C VAL A 35 -4.65 10.74 13.12
N HIS A 36 -3.61 10.42 13.89
CA HIS A 36 -3.73 10.15 15.32
C HIS A 36 -3.40 11.40 16.13
N TYR A 37 -4.09 11.58 17.26
CA TYR A 37 -3.84 12.72 18.16
C TYR A 37 -2.68 12.46 19.13
N ASP A 38 -2.38 11.18 19.42
CA ASP A 38 -1.34 10.74 20.34
C ASP A 38 -0.08 10.43 19.54
N GLY A 39 0.83 11.41 19.50
CA GLY A 39 1.92 11.47 18.52
C GLY A 39 1.42 12.03 17.18
N PRO A 40 2.22 12.87 16.48
CA PRO A 40 1.87 13.31 15.14
C PRO A 40 2.12 12.14 14.16
N ASP A 41 1.24 11.15 14.16
CA ASP A 41 1.32 9.95 13.33
C ASP A 41 0.14 9.91 12.35
N ALA A 42 0.42 9.46 11.14
CA ALA A 42 -0.60 9.21 10.12
C ALA A 42 -0.49 7.77 9.62
N THR A 43 -1.63 7.18 9.26
CA THR A 43 -1.70 5.82 8.73
C THR A 43 -2.37 5.83 7.37
N LEU A 44 -1.75 5.16 6.38
CA LEU A 44 -2.39 4.83 5.11
C LEU A 44 -2.67 3.33 5.06
N ARG A 45 -3.91 2.96 4.75
CA ARG A 45 -4.31 1.57 4.47
C ARG A 45 -4.85 1.49 3.06
N PHE A 46 -4.29 0.59 2.26
CA PHE A 46 -4.62 0.49 0.84
C PHE A 46 -4.39 -0.90 0.29
N ASP A 47 -5.11 -1.24 -0.77
CA ASP A 47 -4.93 -2.49 -1.48
C ASP A 47 -4.00 -2.30 -2.67
N LEU A 48 -3.08 -3.24 -2.84
CA LEU A 48 -2.17 -3.26 -3.99
C LEU A 48 -2.92 -3.59 -5.27
N PRO A 49 -2.52 -3.05 -6.44
CA PRO A 49 -3.16 -3.34 -7.72
C PRO A 49 -2.93 -4.79 -8.18
N GLU A 50 -1.90 -5.45 -7.66
CA GLU A 50 -1.45 -6.76 -8.12
C GLU A 50 -1.17 -7.74 -6.97
N LEU A 51 -1.38 -9.02 -7.29
CA LEU A 51 -1.02 -10.13 -6.42
C LEU A 51 0.45 -10.50 -6.62
N PRO A 52 1.09 -11.13 -5.62
CA PRO A 52 2.40 -11.72 -5.83
C PRO A 52 2.31 -12.86 -6.85
N ASP A 53 3.35 -13.02 -7.67
CA ASP A 53 3.46 -14.11 -8.67
C ASP A 53 3.22 -15.49 -8.06
N TYR A 54 3.65 -15.67 -6.82
CA TYR A 54 3.49 -16.90 -6.05
C TYR A 54 2.70 -16.65 -4.77
N LEU A 55 1.37 -16.78 -4.86
CA LEU A 55 0.50 -16.75 -3.68
C LEU A 55 0.87 -17.88 -2.69
N PRO A 56 1.01 -17.57 -1.39
CA PRO A 56 1.15 -18.58 -0.35
C PRO A 56 0.02 -19.62 -0.43
N SER A 57 0.32 -20.90 -0.18
CA SER A 57 -0.66 -22.00 -0.34
C SER A 57 -1.95 -21.77 0.44
N LYS A 58 -1.86 -21.14 1.63
CA LYS A 58 -3.02 -20.77 2.42
C LYS A 58 -3.92 -19.76 1.70
N TRP A 59 -3.35 -18.74 1.05
CA TRP A 59 -4.12 -17.73 0.32
C TRP A 59 -4.80 -18.30 -0.91
N LYS A 60 -4.10 -19.19 -1.65
CA LYS A 60 -4.69 -19.93 -2.78
C LYS A 60 -5.90 -20.75 -2.34
N GLN A 61 -5.76 -21.53 -1.27
CA GLN A 61 -6.85 -22.37 -0.73
C GLN A 61 -8.05 -21.54 -0.24
N GLN A 62 -7.82 -20.32 0.22
CA GLN A 62 -8.87 -19.41 0.70
C GLN A 62 -9.45 -18.53 -0.43
N GLY A 63 -8.93 -18.61 -1.66
CA GLY A 63 -9.41 -17.82 -2.79
C GLY A 63 -9.13 -16.31 -2.69
N PHE A 64 -8.11 -15.90 -1.93
CA PHE A 64 -7.79 -14.49 -1.76
C PHE A 64 -7.35 -13.85 -3.08
N ASN A 65 -7.96 -12.71 -3.41
CA ASN A 65 -7.74 -11.97 -4.66
C ASN A 65 -7.20 -10.55 -4.43
N THR A 66 -6.96 -10.17 -3.16
CA THR A 66 -6.52 -8.82 -2.78
C THR A 66 -5.45 -8.89 -1.71
N VAL A 67 -4.40 -8.08 -1.85
CA VAL A 67 -3.37 -7.85 -0.82
C VAL A 67 -3.51 -6.42 -0.31
N GLN A 68 -3.54 -6.26 1.00
CA GLN A 68 -3.67 -4.98 1.68
C GLN A 68 -2.43 -4.68 2.50
N LEU A 69 -1.94 -3.45 2.38
CA LEU A 69 -0.87 -2.91 3.20
C LEU A 69 -1.41 -1.85 4.15
N THR A 70 -0.78 -1.76 5.32
CA THR A 70 -0.91 -0.60 6.21
C THR A 70 0.48 -0.03 6.48
N ILE A 71 0.67 1.24 6.18
CA ILE A 71 1.90 1.98 6.46
C ILE A 71 1.60 3.07 7.48
N VAL A 72 2.39 3.07 8.56
CA VAL A 72 2.37 4.10 9.59
C VAL A 72 3.51 5.07 9.33
N PHE A 73 3.19 6.35 9.29
CA PHE A 73 4.10 7.47 9.14
C PHE A 73 4.23 8.17 10.49
N THR A 74 5.43 8.19 11.04
CA THR A 74 5.70 8.73 12.39
C THR A 74 6.45 10.04 12.31
N GLY A 75 6.10 10.98 13.19
CA GLY A 75 6.75 12.30 13.21
C GLY A 75 6.32 13.16 12.03
N ILE A 76 5.01 13.33 11.84
CA ILE A 76 4.41 14.15 10.80
C ILE A 76 4.80 15.62 10.99
N PHE A 77 5.40 16.20 9.96
CA PHE A 77 5.76 17.61 9.84
C PHE A 77 4.71 18.40 9.05
N GLU A 78 4.18 17.77 8.00
CA GLU A 78 3.18 18.34 7.11
C GLU A 78 2.15 17.26 6.79
N PHE A 79 0.86 17.63 6.81
CA PHE A 79 -0.22 16.77 6.36
C PHE A 79 -1.30 17.64 5.70
N SER A 80 -1.74 17.25 4.51
CA SER A 80 -2.88 17.85 3.86
C SER A 80 -3.65 16.79 3.09
N ILE A 81 -4.98 16.92 3.11
CA ILE A 81 -5.89 16.12 2.31
C ILE A 81 -6.94 17.04 1.72
N GLN A 82 -7.19 16.89 0.42
CA GLN A 82 -8.20 17.63 -0.34
C GLN A 82 -9.04 16.64 -1.12
N GLY A 83 -10.35 16.72 -0.91
CA GLY A 83 -11.30 15.79 -1.51
C GLY A 83 -11.28 14.41 -0.86
N TRP A 84 -12.42 13.72 -0.97
CA TRP A 84 -12.62 12.32 -0.62
C TRP A 84 -13.95 11.88 -1.24
N GLU A 85 -13.92 10.85 -2.07
CA GLU A 85 -15.12 10.33 -2.71
C GLU A 85 -15.01 8.81 -2.85
N GLY A 86 -15.95 8.09 -2.23
CA GLY A 86 -16.18 6.66 -2.43
C GLY A 86 -14.91 5.80 -2.53
N ASP A 87 -14.90 4.93 -3.54
CA ASP A 87 -13.74 4.10 -3.91
C ASP A 87 -12.64 4.99 -4.53
N VAL A 88 -11.47 5.04 -3.90
CA VAL A 88 -10.37 5.92 -4.30
C VAL A 88 -9.25 5.09 -4.94
N ILE A 89 -9.29 4.98 -6.26
CA ILE A 89 -8.13 4.49 -7.02
C ILE A 89 -7.14 5.63 -7.21
N ALA A 90 -5.93 5.47 -6.68
CA ALA A 90 -4.93 6.52 -6.65
C ALA A 90 -3.53 5.99 -6.91
N ASP A 91 -2.65 6.90 -7.33
CA ASP A 91 -1.22 6.64 -7.36
C ASP A 91 -0.59 7.15 -6.07
N LEU A 92 0.22 6.29 -5.44
CA LEU A 92 1.03 6.62 -4.27
C LEU A 92 2.50 6.69 -4.66
N TRP A 93 3.14 7.82 -4.34
CA TRP A 93 4.58 7.98 -4.43
C TRP A 93 5.19 8.16 -3.05
N LEU A 94 6.30 7.47 -2.80
CA LEU A 94 7.18 7.67 -1.66
C LEU A 94 8.52 8.19 -2.16
N THR A 95 9.01 9.27 -1.53
CA THR A 95 10.32 9.85 -1.82
C THR A 95 11.00 10.22 -0.52
N GLU A 96 12.33 10.29 -0.53
CA GLU A 96 13.12 10.78 0.60
C GLU A 96 13.84 12.07 0.22
N ALA A 97 13.77 13.07 1.09
CA ALA A 97 14.58 14.27 0.99
C ALA A 97 14.97 14.75 2.40
N LYS A 98 16.25 15.07 2.60
CA LYS A 98 16.77 15.58 3.90
C LYS A 98 16.40 14.68 5.10
N SER A 99 16.46 13.35 4.92
CA SER A 99 16.09 12.37 5.95
C SER A 99 14.64 12.45 6.42
N GLN A 100 13.74 12.92 5.54
CA GLN A 100 12.30 12.89 5.73
C GLN A 100 11.66 12.10 4.59
N ILE A 101 10.61 11.36 4.92
CA ILE A 101 9.79 10.64 3.95
C ILE A 101 8.65 11.55 3.51
N ARG A 102 8.50 11.74 2.21
CA ARG A 102 7.34 12.39 1.62
C ARG A 102 6.47 11.35 0.93
N ALA A 103 5.20 11.30 1.33
CA ALA A 103 4.17 10.50 0.68
C ALA A 103 3.17 11.40 -0.06
N MET A 104 2.87 11.03 -1.30
CA MET A 104 1.95 11.75 -2.17
C MET A 104 0.93 10.75 -2.71
N VAL A 105 -0.35 10.94 -2.41
CA VAL A 105 -1.45 10.18 -3.02
C VAL A 105 -2.22 11.10 -3.96
N ARG A 106 -2.41 10.69 -5.22
CA ARG A 106 -3.15 11.47 -6.21
C ARG A 106 -4.19 10.61 -6.93
N SER A 107 -5.39 11.14 -7.01
CA SER A 107 -6.44 10.72 -7.95
C SER A 107 -7.16 11.95 -8.49
N SER A 108 -8.22 11.74 -9.27
CA SER A 108 -9.13 12.81 -9.70
C SER A 108 -9.97 13.40 -8.56
N THR A 109 -10.13 12.67 -7.45
CA THR A 109 -11.03 13.01 -6.34
C THR A 109 -10.30 13.26 -5.02
N VAL A 110 -9.06 12.78 -4.89
CA VAL A 110 -8.24 12.88 -3.68
C VAL A 110 -6.85 13.37 -4.01
N ASN A 111 -6.41 14.38 -3.27
CA ASN A 111 -5.03 14.82 -3.23
C ASN A 111 -4.56 14.85 -1.77
N LEU A 112 -3.63 13.96 -1.43
CA LEU A 112 -3.06 13.87 -0.09
C LEU A 112 -1.54 14.03 -0.16
N ASP A 113 -1.01 14.97 0.62
CA ASP A 113 0.42 15.16 0.83
C ASP A 113 0.76 14.98 2.30
N MET A 114 1.83 14.26 2.60
CA MET A 114 2.42 14.27 3.93
C MET A 114 3.95 14.21 3.89
N VAL A 115 4.55 14.77 4.93
CA VAL A 115 5.99 14.67 5.23
C VAL A 115 6.14 14.14 6.65
N ALA A 116 6.94 13.08 6.80
CA ALA A 116 7.15 12.36 8.05
C ALA A 116 8.64 12.10 8.31
N GLY A 117 8.99 11.80 9.56
CA GLY A 117 10.35 11.41 9.93
C GLY A 117 10.69 9.98 9.50
N SER A 118 9.70 9.09 9.55
CA SER A 118 9.86 7.70 9.08
C SER A 118 8.54 7.14 8.56
N ALA A 119 8.63 6.03 7.83
CA ALA A 119 7.50 5.22 7.40
C ALA A 119 7.78 3.76 7.75
N ARG A 120 6.78 3.03 8.24
CA ARG A 120 6.92 1.63 8.64
C ARG A 120 5.72 0.82 8.19
N LEU A 121 5.97 -0.36 7.62
CA LEU A 121 4.93 -1.35 7.37
C LEU A 121 4.43 -1.94 8.69
N SER A 122 3.17 -1.65 9.03
CA SER A 122 2.53 -2.16 10.25
C SER A 122 1.72 -3.42 10.01
N SER A 123 1.17 -3.61 8.80
CA SER A 123 0.48 -4.85 8.45
C SER A 123 0.56 -5.17 6.96
N LEU A 124 0.55 -6.48 6.69
CA LEU A 124 0.37 -7.06 5.37
C LEU A 124 -0.64 -8.20 5.48
N SER A 125 -1.81 -8.02 4.87
CA SER A 125 -2.90 -8.99 4.89
C SER A 125 -3.41 -9.28 3.48
N ALA A 126 -4.24 -10.31 3.35
CA ALA A 126 -4.92 -10.64 2.11
C ALA A 126 -6.34 -11.10 2.40
N TYR A 127 -7.26 -10.83 1.48
CA TYR A 127 -8.68 -11.11 1.64
C TYR A 127 -9.37 -11.30 0.28
N ILE A 128 -10.67 -11.65 0.32
CA ILE A 128 -11.54 -11.68 -0.86
C ILE A 128 -12.26 -10.34 -0.94
N ASP A 129 -11.99 -9.58 -2.00
CA ASP A 129 -12.74 -8.39 -2.37
C ASP A 129 -13.68 -8.74 -3.52
N SER A 130 -14.99 -8.65 -3.30
CA SER A 130 -16.00 -8.90 -4.33
C SER A 130 -16.03 -7.85 -5.44
N ARG A 131 -15.44 -6.66 -5.21
CA ARG A 131 -15.33 -5.59 -6.22
C ARG A 131 -14.28 -5.94 -7.28
N ARG A 132 -13.27 -6.73 -6.91
CA ARG A 132 -12.28 -7.27 -7.83
C ARG A 132 -12.82 -8.57 -8.39
N SER A 133 -13.08 -8.59 -9.70
CA SER A 133 -13.49 -9.81 -10.40
C SER A 133 -12.54 -10.96 -10.07
N GLU A 134 -13.08 -12.19 -10.03
CA GLU A 134 -12.30 -13.42 -9.81
C GLU A 134 -10.99 -13.36 -10.60
N ILE A 135 -9.90 -13.77 -9.95
CA ILE A 135 -8.59 -13.96 -10.56
C ILE A 135 -8.81 -14.50 -11.98
N ASP A 136 -8.43 -13.70 -12.98
CA ASP A 136 -8.52 -14.11 -14.38
C ASP A 136 -7.93 -15.54 -14.48
N PRO A 137 -8.65 -16.53 -15.05
CA PRO A 137 -8.20 -17.93 -15.16
C PRO A 137 -6.88 -18.11 -15.92
N LEU A 138 -6.23 -17.03 -16.37
CA LEU A 138 -4.89 -16.98 -16.95
C LEU A 138 -3.72 -17.28 -16.00
N TYR A 139 -3.95 -17.63 -14.72
CA TYR A 139 -2.93 -18.31 -13.93
C TYR A 139 -3.01 -19.83 -14.19
N PRO A 140 -2.14 -20.40 -15.04
CA PRO A 140 -2.07 -21.85 -15.17
C PRO A 140 -1.64 -22.42 -13.82
N VAL A 141 -2.53 -23.19 -13.21
CA VAL A 141 -2.14 -24.19 -12.21
C VAL A 141 -1.22 -25.15 -12.97
N LYS A 142 0.09 -24.99 -12.81
CA LYS A 142 1.03 -26.04 -13.22
C LYS A 142 0.93 -27.14 -12.16
N ASP A 143 0.40 -28.28 -12.60
CA ASP A 143 0.48 -29.57 -11.92
C ASP A 143 1.92 -29.96 -11.57
#